data_AF-A0A2W6VA87-F1
#
_entry.id   AF-A0A2W6VA87-F1
#
_cell.length_a   1.000
_cell.length_b   1.000
_cell.length_c   1.000
_cell.angle_alpha   90.00
_cell.angle_beta   90.00
_cell.angle_gamma   90.00
#
_symmetry.space_group_name_H-M   'P 1'
#
loop_
_entity.id
_entity.type
_entity.pdbx_description
1 polymer ?
#
loop_
_entity_poly.entity_id
_entity_poly.type
_entity_poly.pdbx_seq_one_letter_code
_entity_poly.pdbx_strand_id
1 'polypeptide(L)'
;MGNRRSPYLILGVPYGASKNDAARAFARATRRLRRQSDAPYDLEDLNWALHAVEQRIQDPATSIDDFRMPADTSVYQLPAGEGILNPPATLYRRRTPPSDSTDLDALHTAVLVEIAGEVAAECRDTPLPALHYFPGDTGYGDSAGSTPHASGAGAVASAAAESRERPSHRRRALGVMTAALIGIAAIIAIAIGIATANSSEPNAEVVPSSSPVTVTPEPDDPAAMAFDAQFATDERAYDVCEDSCWIWDTTPTESCEGAEIEIGMYSSEDAVEATITRVQSVGRLEKGVVKRVVVPSEPGDPEFAAPLRLACVT
;
A
#
# COMPACT_ATOMS: atom_id res chain seq x y z
N MET A 1 14.68 21.13 -15.81
CA MET A 1 13.49 21.19 -14.94
C MET A 1 12.33 21.76 -15.77
N GLY A 2 11.45 20.90 -16.29
CA GLY A 2 10.31 21.33 -17.10
C GLY A 2 9.37 22.17 -16.25
N ASN A 3 9.15 23.42 -16.65
CA ASN A 3 8.33 24.39 -15.95
C ASN A 3 6.88 23.88 -15.91
N ARG A 4 6.45 23.28 -14.79
CA ARG A 4 5.10 22.73 -14.59
C ARG A 4 4.10 23.89 -14.40
N ARG A 5 3.84 24.65 -15.46
CA ARG A 5 2.88 25.76 -15.44
C ARG A 5 1.50 25.23 -15.80
N SER A 6 0.51 25.46 -14.95
CA SER A 6 -0.89 25.11 -15.28
C SER A 6 -1.45 26.07 -16.32
N PRO A 7 -1.99 25.60 -17.46
CA PRO A 7 -2.50 26.47 -18.51
C PRO A 7 -3.75 27.27 -18.07
N TYR A 8 -4.55 26.72 -17.15
CA TYR A 8 -5.71 27.41 -16.58
C TYR A 8 -5.29 28.61 -15.72
N LEU A 9 -4.19 28.50 -14.98
CA LEU A 9 -3.64 29.61 -14.17
C LEU A 9 -3.06 30.72 -15.06
N ILE A 10 -2.34 30.35 -16.13
CA ILE A 10 -1.81 31.33 -17.10
C ILE A 10 -2.93 32.16 -17.72
N LEU A 11 -4.04 31.52 -18.10
CA LEU A 11 -5.20 32.21 -18.68
C LEU A 11 -6.09 32.90 -17.64
N GLY A 12 -5.96 32.57 -16.36
CA GLY A 12 -6.81 33.09 -15.28
C GLY A 12 -8.26 32.60 -15.40
N VAL A 13 -8.46 31.32 -15.70
CA VAL A 13 -9.79 30.68 -15.78
C VAL A 13 -9.88 29.49 -14.83
N PRO A 14 -11.09 29.14 -14.34
CA PRO A 14 -11.26 27.93 -13.57
C PRO A 14 -10.95 26.69 -14.41
N TYR A 15 -10.52 25.62 -13.75
CA TYR A 15 -10.39 24.31 -14.38
C TYR A 15 -11.74 23.86 -14.97
N GLY A 16 -11.70 23.16 -16.11
CA GLY A 16 -12.92 22.76 -16.82
C GLY A 16 -13.66 23.90 -17.53
N ALA A 17 -13.09 25.11 -17.58
CA ALA A 17 -13.64 26.21 -18.37
C ALA A 17 -13.87 25.78 -19.83
N SER A 18 -14.99 26.21 -20.42
CA SER A 18 -15.32 25.88 -21.79
C SER A 18 -14.31 26.50 -22.77
N LYS A 19 -14.21 25.93 -23.99
CA LYS A 19 -13.37 26.51 -25.07
C LYS A 19 -13.64 28.00 -25.30
N ASN A 20 -14.92 28.40 -25.23
CA ASN A 20 -15.33 29.79 -25.39
C ASN A 20 -14.87 30.68 -24.22
N ASP A 21 -14.81 30.15 -23.01
CA ASP A 21 -14.30 30.87 -21.84
C ASP A 21 -12.79 31.06 -21.89
N ALA A 22 -12.06 30.01 -22.28
CA ALA A 22 -10.62 30.05 -22.49
C ALA A 22 -10.23 31.07 -23.56
N ALA A 23 -10.91 31.08 -24.71
CA ALA A 23 -10.68 32.06 -25.77
C ALA A 23 -10.96 33.51 -25.31
N ARG A 24 -12.04 33.73 -24.55
CA ARG A 24 -12.35 35.04 -23.96
C ARG A 24 -11.29 35.48 -22.96
N ALA A 25 -10.78 34.56 -22.15
CA ALA A 25 -9.74 34.85 -21.18
C ALA A 25 -8.39 35.15 -21.84
N PHE A 26 -8.00 34.40 -22.87
CA PHE A 26 -6.84 34.69 -23.71
C PHE A 26 -6.88 36.12 -24.30
N ALA A 27 -8.05 36.54 -24.82
CA ALA A 27 -8.21 37.89 -25.35
C ALA A 27 -8.05 38.97 -24.26
N ARG A 28 -8.54 38.71 -23.03
CA ARG A 28 -8.35 39.61 -21.88
C ARG A 28 -6.89 39.65 -21.43
N ALA A 29 -6.23 38.50 -21.32
CA ALA A 29 -4.84 38.39 -20.92
C ALA A 29 -3.91 39.08 -21.93
N THR A 30 -4.12 38.89 -23.22
CA THR A 30 -3.37 39.59 -24.29
C THR A 30 -3.56 41.11 -24.23
N ARG A 31 -4.77 41.60 -23.94
CA ARG A 31 -5.02 43.05 -23.74
C ARG A 31 -4.30 43.59 -22.50
N ARG A 32 -4.24 42.79 -21.42
CA ARG A 32 -3.52 43.15 -20.19
C ARG A 32 -2.01 43.20 -20.42
N LEU A 33 -1.46 42.21 -21.12
CA LEU A 33 -0.04 42.15 -21.51
C LEU A 33 0.40 43.40 -22.29
N ARG A 34 -0.44 43.91 -23.19
CA ARG A 34 -0.15 45.17 -23.92
C ARG A 34 -0.11 46.41 -23.03
N ARG A 35 -0.77 46.38 -21.87
CA ARG A 35 -0.84 47.52 -20.93
C ARG A 35 0.21 47.43 -19.82
N GLN A 36 0.72 46.24 -19.54
CA GLN A 36 1.66 45.95 -18.47
C GLN A 36 2.92 45.34 -19.07
N SER A 37 3.99 46.13 -19.16
CA SER A 37 5.28 45.65 -19.68
C SER A 37 5.98 44.64 -18.75
N ASP A 38 5.52 44.52 -17.51
CA ASP A 38 6.06 43.63 -16.47
C ASP A 38 5.07 42.50 -16.12
N ALA A 39 4.43 41.93 -17.14
CA ALA A 39 3.55 40.78 -16.93
C ALA A 39 4.39 39.51 -16.72
N PRO A 40 3.97 38.59 -15.83
CA PRO A 40 4.73 37.37 -15.53
C PRO A 40 4.72 36.32 -16.67
N TYR A 41 3.92 36.54 -17.73
CA TYR A 41 3.72 35.61 -18.84
C TYR A 41 3.81 36.34 -20.17
N ASP A 42 4.49 35.72 -21.13
CA ASP A 42 4.62 36.25 -22.49
C ASP A 42 3.46 35.83 -23.40
N LEU A 43 3.39 36.42 -24.59
CA LEU A 43 2.36 36.05 -25.58
C LEU A 43 2.46 34.57 -26.00
N GLU A 44 3.69 34.03 -26.04
CA GLU A 44 3.94 32.62 -26.33
C GLU A 44 3.35 31.70 -25.25
N ASP A 45 3.49 32.06 -23.97
CA ASP A 45 2.88 31.34 -22.85
C ASP A 45 1.34 31.34 -22.95
N LEU A 46 0.75 32.47 -23.32
CA LEU A 46 -0.70 32.60 -23.49
C LEU A 46 -1.22 31.72 -24.64
N ASN A 47 -0.52 31.67 -25.77
CA ASN A 47 -0.88 30.83 -26.91
C ASN A 47 -0.74 29.35 -26.56
N TRP A 48 0.37 28.98 -25.92
CA TRP A 48 0.58 27.62 -25.41
C TRP A 48 -0.56 27.21 -24.48
N ALA A 49 -0.91 28.06 -23.52
CA ALA A 49 -1.95 27.77 -22.54
C ALA A 49 -3.33 27.59 -23.20
N LEU A 50 -3.68 28.41 -24.19
CA LEU A 50 -4.92 28.25 -24.94
C LEU A 50 -4.98 26.90 -25.67
N HIS A 51 -3.92 26.54 -26.39
CA HIS A 51 -3.85 25.25 -27.09
C HIS A 51 -3.88 24.06 -26.14
N ALA A 52 -3.19 24.15 -25.00
CA ALA A 52 -3.21 23.10 -23.98
C ALA A 52 -4.62 22.88 -23.42
N VAL A 53 -5.37 23.95 -23.12
CA VAL A 53 -6.77 23.83 -22.67
C VAL A 53 -7.66 23.21 -23.77
N GLU A 54 -7.52 23.66 -25.01
CA GLU A 54 -8.30 23.11 -26.13
C GLU A 54 -8.03 21.62 -26.34
N GLN A 55 -6.77 21.20 -26.26
CA GLN A 55 -6.38 19.80 -26.39
C GLN A 55 -6.95 18.95 -25.25
N ARG A 56 -6.88 19.42 -24.00
CA ARG A 56 -7.42 18.70 -22.84
C ARG A 56 -8.94 18.56 -22.88
N ILE A 57 -9.65 19.53 -23.45
CA ILE A 57 -11.10 19.44 -23.67
C ILE A 57 -11.43 18.34 -24.70
N GLN A 58 -10.59 18.18 -25.72
CA GLN A 58 -10.78 17.17 -26.77
C GLN A 58 -10.39 15.76 -26.30
N ASP A 59 -9.33 15.65 -25.50
CA ASP A 59 -8.82 14.38 -24.99
C ASP A 59 -8.59 14.45 -23.47
N PRO A 60 -9.66 14.22 -22.67
CA PRO A 60 -9.56 14.26 -21.21
C PRO A 60 -8.60 13.21 -20.63
N ALA A 61 -8.39 12.08 -21.32
CA ALA A 61 -7.54 11.00 -20.85
C ALA A 61 -6.07 11.43 -20.79
N THR A 62 -5.64 12.32 -21.67
CA THR A 62 -4.28 12.91 -21.63
C THR A 62 -4.09 13.94 -20.50
N SER A 63 -5.17 14.36 -19.84
CA SER A 63 -5.12 15.36 -18.76
C SER A 63 -5.05 14.76 -17.35
N ILE A 64 -5.01 13.43 -17.23
CA ILE A 64 -5.04 12.72 -15.94
C ILE A 64 -3.84 13.14 -15.05
N ASP A 65 -2.68 13.40 -15.64
CA ASP A 65 -1.47 13.83 -14.91
C ASP A 65 -1.52 15.26 -14.35
N ASP A 66 -2.50 16.06 -14.79
CA ASP A 66 -2.76 17.41 -14.29
C ASP A 66 -3.76 17.45 -13.14
N PHE A 67 -4.43 16.35 -12.82
CA PHE A 67 -5.20 16.19 -11.58
C PHE A 67 -4.25 15.98 -10.41
N ARG A 68 -3.47 17.00 -10.11
CA ARG A 68 -2.71 17.03 -8.88
C ARG A 68 -3.63 17.60 -7.82
N MET A 69 -4.18 16.73 -6.97
CA MET A 69 -4.43 17.14 -5.60
C MET A 69 -3.14 17.83 -5.12
N PRO A 70 -3.22 19.04 -4.54
CA PRO A 70 -2.13 19.55 -3.73
C PRO A 70 -1.66 18.42 -2.83
N ALA A 71 -0.36 18.12 -2.85
CA ALA A 71 0.22 17.09 -1.99
C ALA A 71 -0.03 17.40 -0.50
N ASP A 72 -0.24 18.69 -0.21
CA ASP A 72 -0.70 19.18 1.06
C ASP A 72 -2.23 19.31 1.07
N THR A 73 -2.89 18.38 1.77
CA THR A 73 -4.35 18.37 1.95
C THR A 73 -4.85 19.57 2.75
N SER A 74 -3.98 20.26 3.50
CA SER A 74 -4.35 21.48 4.25
C SER A 74 -4.76 22.63 3.32
N VAL A 75 -4.39 22.60 2.04
CA VAL A 75 -4.87 23.56 1.03
C VAL A 75 -6.39 23.46 0.84
N TYR A 76 -7.00 22.32 1.16
CA TYR A 76 -8.45 22.14 1.18
C TYR A 76 -9.08 22.47 2.53
N GLN A 77 -8.30 22.64 3.60
CA GLN A 77 -8.78 23.13 4.88
C GLN A 77 -9.06 24.63 4.74
N LEU A 78 -10.29 24.96 4.34
CA LEU A 78 -10.79 26.31 4.41
C LEU A 78 -10.67 26.80 5.86
N PRO A 79 -10.06 27.97 6.13
CA PRO A 79 -9.95 28.48 7.49
C PRO A 79 -11.33 28.54 8.12
N ALA A 80 -11.45 27.98 9.34
CA ALA A 80 -12.70 27.93 10.07
C ALA A 80 -13.23 29.36 10.29
N GLY A 81 -14.23 29.75 9.49
CA GLY A 81 -14.80 31.09 9.51
C GLY A 81 -15.93 31.30 8.51
N GLU A 82 -16.80 32.26 8.80
CA GLU A 82 -17.87 32.73 7.91
C GLU A 82 -17.27 33.49 6.71
N GLY A 83 -16.99 32.78 5.63
CA GLY A 83 -16.65 33.36 4.34
C GLY A 83 -17.85 33.30 3.38
N ILE A 84 -18.04 34.34 2.56
CA ILE A 84 -19.04 34.35 1.46
C ILE A 84 -18.89 33.13 0.51
N LEU A 85 -17.69 32.53 0.46
CA LEU A 85 -17.37 31.35 -0.35
C LEU A 85 -17.44 30.02 0.42
N ASN A 86 -17.77 30.05 1.72
CA ASN A 86 -17.90 28.87 2.57
C ASN A 86 -19.31 28.84 3.18
N PRO A 87 -20.38 28.70 2.37
CA PRO A 87 -21.71 28.52 2.93
C PRO A 87 -21.70 27.27 3.80
N PRO A 88 -22.37 27.28 4.97
CA PRO A 88 -22.43 26.11 5.83
C PRO A 88 -22.97 24.93 5.03
N ALA A 89 -22.30 23.78 5.14
CA ALA A 89 -22.71 22.55 4.47
C ALA A 89 -24.17 22.27 4.85
N THR A 90 -25.07 22.50 3.91
CA THR A 90 -26.49 22.21 4.11
C THR A 90 -26.66 20.74 3.79
N LEU A 91 -26.86 19.94 4.84
CA LEU A 91 -27.16 18.52 4.69
C LEU A 91 -28.44 18.39 3.87
N TYR A 92 -28.31 17.94 2.63
CA TYR A 92 -29.48 17.61 1.82
C TYR A 92 -30.20 16.46 2.49
N ARG A 93 -31.53 16.60 2.62
CA ARG A 93 -32.37 15.50 3.09
C ARG A 93 -32.17 14.32 2.15
N ARG A 94 -31.72 13.20 2.71
CA ARG A 94 -31.57 11.93 1.99
C ARG A 94 -32.88 11.63 1.25
N ARG A 95 -32.82 11.56 -0.08
CA ARG A 95 -33.97 11.23 -0.94
C ARG A 95 -34.14 9.72 -1.12
N THR A 96 -33.10 8.97 -0.84
CA THR A 96 -33.11 7.51 -0.86
C THR A 96 -33.41 6.97 0.54
N PRO A 97 -34.17 5.88 0.66
CA PRO A 97 -34.29 5.16 1.92
C PRO A 97 -32.90 4.68 2.39
N PRO A 98 -32.73 4.43 3.70
CA PRO A 98 -31.56 3.73 4.22
C PRO A 98 -31.39 2.41 3.46
N SER A 99 -30.20 2.20 2.89
CA SER A 99 -29.81 0.89 2.38
C SER A 99 -29.72 -0.06 3.57
N ASP A 100 -30.37 -1.20 3.47
CA ASP A 100 -30.26 -2.26 4.47
C ASP A 100 -28.88 -2.93 4.37
N SER A 101 -28.40 -3.55 5.44
CA SER A 101 -27.13 -4.30 5.40
C SER A 101 -27.16 -5.39 4.34
N THR A 102 -28.33 -6.00 4.14
CA THR A 102 -28.58 -7.01 3.11
C THR A 102 -28.33 -6.49 1.69
N ASP A 103 -28.74 -5.25 1.40
CA ASP A 103 -28.53 -4.64 0.08
C ASP A 103 -27.05 -4.34 -0.16
N LEU A 104 -26.33 -3.93 0.89
CA LEU A 104 -24.90 -3.68 0.84
C LEU A 104 -24.10 -4.97 0.66
N ASP A 105 -24.47 -6.05 1.35
CA ASP A 105 -23.83 -7.36 1.21
C ASP A 105 -24.05 -7.94 -0.20
N ALA A 106 -25.25 -7.75 -0.76
CA ALA A 106 -25.56 -8.14 -2.13
C ALA A 106 -24.73 -7.33 -3.15
N LEU A 107 -24.60 -6.02 -2.95
CA LEU A 107 -23.76 -5.17 -3.78
C LEU A 107 -22.28 -5.59 -3.69
N HIS A 108 -21.77 -5.81 -2.47
CA HIS A 108 -20.39 -6.21 -2.25
C HIS A 108 -20.08 -7.55 -2.91
N THR A 109 -21.00 -8.52 -2.79
CA THR A 109 -20.88 -9.81 -3.47
C THR A 109 -20.88 -9.66 -5.00
N ALA A 110 -21.75 -8.81 -5.55
CA ALA A 110 -21.80 -8.56 -6.99
C ALA A 110 -20.49 -7.95 -7.52
N VAL A 111 -19.93 -6.97 -6.80
CA VAL A 111 -18.65 -6.33 -7.14
C VAL A 111 -17.50 -7.33 -7.08
N LEU A 112 -17.44 -8.19 -6.05
CA LEU A 112 -16.39 -9.22 -5.96
C LEU A 112 -16.45 -10.21 -7.12
N VAL A 113 -17.65 -10.59 -7.58
CA VAL A 113 -17.82 -11.47 -8.74
C VAL A 113 -17.36 -10.81 -10.04
N GLU A 114 -17.65 -9.52 -10.23
CA GLU A 114 -17.22 -8.75 -11.40
C GLU A 114 -15.68 -8.64 -11.45
N ILE A 115 -15.06 -8.22 -10.35
CA ILE A 115 -13.60 -8.12 -10.23
C ILE A 115 -12.93 -9.48 -10.46
N ALA A 116 -13.46 -10.55 -9.86
CA ALA A 116 -12.93 -11.90 -10.07
C ALA A 116 -13.02 -12.33 -11.55
N GLY A 117 -14.07 -11.91 -12.26
CA GLY A 117 -14.23 -12.12 -13.69
C GLY A 117 -13.19 -11.39 -14.53
N GLU A 118 -12.95 -10.12 -14.24
CA GLU A 118 -11.92 -9.31 -14.92
C GLU A 118 -10.51 -9.86 -14.69
N VAL A 119 -10.17 -10.20 -13.44
CA VAL A 119 -8.85 -10.79 -13.11
C VAL A 119 -8.67 -12.14 -13.80
N ALA A 120 -9.71 -12.97 -13.88
CA ALA A 120 -9.65 -14.24 -14.57
C ALA A 120 -9.51 -14.10 -16.10
N ALA A 121 -10.08 -13.04 -16.69
CA ALA A 121 -9.90 -12.71 -18.11
C ALA A 121 -8.46 -12.24 -18.37
N GLU A 122 -7.95 -11.32 -17.55
CA GLU A 122 -6.58 -10.81 -17.66
C GLU A 122 -5.53 -11.92 -17.49
N CYS A 123 -5.75 -12.84 -16.54
CA CYS A 123 -4.86 -14.00 -16.34
C CYS A 123 -4.91 -15.01 -17.50
N ARG A 124 -5.99 -15.02 -18.30
CA ARG A 124 -6.10 -15.91 -19.46
C ARG A 124 -5.31 -15.37 -20.65
N ASP A 125 -5.32 -14.06 -20.83
CA ASP A 125 -4.72 -13.39 -21.99
C ASP A 125 -3.27 -12.98 -21.73
N THR A 126 -2.86 -12.83 -20.47
CA THR A 126 -1.47 -12.58 -20.11
C THR A 126 -0.72 -13.92 -20.05
N PRO A 127 0.26 -14.18 -20.94
CA PRO A 127 1.13 -15.33 -20.77
C PRO A 127 1.80 -15.19 -19.42
N LEU A 128 1.58 -16.17 -18.52
CA LEU A 128 2.23 -16.20 -17.21
C LEU A 128 3.69 -15.82 -17.41
N PRO A 129 4.21 -14.78 -16.70
CA PRO A 129 5.61 -14.43 -16.81
C PRO A 129 6.37 -15.71 -16.61
N ALA A 130 7.22 -16.07 -17.59
CA ALA A 130 7.98 -17.30 -17.55
C ALA A 130 8.65 -17.30 -16.17
N LEU A 131 8.18 -18.17 -15.28
CA LEU A 131 8.78 -18.35 -13.98
C LEU A 131 10.21 -18.71 -14.31
N HIS A 132 11.10 -17.72 -14.18
CA HIS A 132 12.51 -17.92 -14.29
C HIS A 132 12.83 -18.82 -13.12
N TYR A 133 12.81 -20.11 -13.40
CA TYR A 133 13.30 -21.13 -12.51
C TYR A 133 14.76 -20.78 -12.33
N PHE A 134 15.08 -20.10 -11.23
CA PHE A 134 16.45 -19.96 -10.78
C PHE A 134 16.83 -21.38 -10.35
N PRO A 135 17.65 -22.12 -11.13
CA PRO A 135 18.19 -23.36 -10.61
C PRO A 135 18.95 -22.95 -9.36
N GLY A 136 18.48 -23.45 -8.21
CA GLY A 136 19.17 -23.26 -6.96
C GLY A 136 20.58 -23.77 -7.15
N ASP A 137 21.54 -22.85 -7.16
CA ASP A 137 22.94 -23.14 -6.95
C ASP A 137 23.03 -23.68 -5.53
N THR A 138 22.81 -24.98 -5.40
CA THR A 138 23.17 -25.75 -4.20
C THR A 138 24.68 -25.92 -4.23
N GLY A 139 25.39 -24.79 -4.13
CA GLY A 139 26.81 -24.72 -3.84
C GLY A 139 27.04 -25.12 -2.38
N TYR A 140 26.76 -26.39 -2.07
CA TYR A 140 27.32 -27.02 -0.89
C TYR A 140 28.76 -27.35 -1.24
N GLY A 141 29.67 -26.50 -0.75
CA GLY A 141 31.09 -26.61 -1.01
C GLY A 141 31.68 -27.86 -0.38
N ASP A 142 31.97 -28.86 -1.21
CA ASP A 142 32.98 -29.87 -0.88
C ASP A 142 34.35 -29.37 -1.34
N SER A 143 35.12 -28.93 -0.36
CA SER A 143 36.53 -28.62 -0.47
C SER A 143 37.34 -29.86 -0.15
N ALA A 144 37.90 -30.52 -1.17
CA ALA A 144 39.21 -31.21 -1.14
C ALA A 144 39.44 -31.99 -2.44
N GLY A 145 40.60 -31.78 -3.09
CA GLY A 145 41.11 -32.79 -4.03
C GLY A 145 41.95 -32.27 -5.19
N SER A 146 43.25 -32.17 -4.94
CA SER A 146 44.36 -31.87 -5.85
C SER A 146 44.42 -32.58 -7.22
N THR A 147 44.75 -31.79 -8.26
CA THR A 147 45.78 -32.00 -9.35
C THR A 147 45.66 -33.16 -10.37
N PRO A 148 46.42 -33.16 -11.50
CA PRO A 148 46.88 -32.09 -12.40
C PRO A 148 46.69 -32.41 -13.91
N HIS A 149 47.09 -31.45 -14.75
CA HIS A 149 47.37 -31.49 -16.20
C HIS A 149 47.51 -32.85 -16.91
N ALA A 150 46.81 -32.99 -18.05
CA ALA A 150 47.40 -33.58 -19.25
C ALA A 150 46.79 -32.98 -20.53
N SER A 151 47.70 -32.46 -21.35
CA SER A 151 47.53 -32.06 -22.75
C SER A 151 47.10 -33.24 -23.63
N GLY A 152 46.24 -32.97 -24.62
CA GLY A 152 45.87 -33.93 -25.65
C GLY A 152 45.07 -33.29 -26.77
N ALA A 153 45.78 -32.75 -27.76
CA ALA A 153 45.23 -32.37 -29.06
C ALA A 153 44.70 -33.61 -29.80
N GLY A 154 43.54 -33.48 -30.45
CA GLY A 154 42.99 -34.52 -31.31
C GLY A 154 41.79 -34.00 -32.09
N ALA A 155 41.92 -33.99 -33.41
CA ALA A 155 41.06 -33.33 -34.35
C ALA A 155 39.85 -34.17 -34.82
N VAL A 156 38.95 -33.50 -35.55
CA VAL A 156 37.97 -33.98 -36.56
C VAL A 156 36.99 -35.08 -36.17
N ALA A 157 35.68 -34.78 -36.24
CA ALA A 157 34.73 -35.46 -37.12
C ALA A 157 33.31 -34.89 -36.97
N SER A 158 32.67 -34.65 -38.11
CA SER A 158 31.24 -34.44 -38.25
C SER A 158 30.42 -35.61 -37.69
N ALA A 159 29.30 -35.31 -37.04
CA ALA A 159 28.14 -36.18 -37.08
C ALA A 159 26.87 -35.33 -36.94
N ALA A 160 26.09 -35.29 -38.00
CA ALA A 160 24.67 -34.95 -37.94
C ALA A 160 23.97 -35.90 -36.96
N ALA A 161 23.28 -35.34 -35.97
CA ALA A 161 22.37 -36.07 -35.11
C ALA A 161 21.12 -35.22 -34.88
N GLU A 162 20.20 -35.42 -35.81
CA GLU A 162 18.75 -35.29 -35.71
C GLU A 162 18.23 -35.43 -34.27
N SER A 163 17.89 -34.30 -33.63
CA SER A 163 17.26 -34.29 -32.31
C SER A 163 15.78 -34.65 -32.45
N ARG A 164 15.47 -35.95 -32.33
CA ARG A 164 14.11 -36.43 -32.08
C ARG A 164 13.62 -35.88 -30.75
N GLU A 165 12.69 -34.92 -30.82
CA GLU A 165 11.84 -34.50 -29.70
C GLU A 165 11.20 -35.73 -29.04
N ARG A 166 11.49 -35.94 -27.76
CA ARG A 166 10.83 -36.95 -26.92
C ARG A 166 9.52 -36.36 -26.37
N PRO A 167 8.34 -36.89 -26.75
CA PRO A 167 7.06 -36.43 -26.22
C PRO A 167 6.75 -37.22 -24.94
N SER A 168 7.36 -36.87 -23.81
CA SER A 168 7.02 -37.53 -22.53
C SER A 168 6.84 -36.60 -21.33
N HIS A 169 7.17 -35.31 -21.41
CA HIS A 169 6.98 -34.38 -20.28
C HIS A 169 5.72 -33.51 -20.35
N ARG A 170 5.12 -33.30 -21.53
CA ARG A 170 3.90 -32.46 -21.66
C ARG A 170 2.63 -33.09 -21.07
N ARG A 171 2.53 -34.42 -20.97
CA ARG A 171 1.34 -35.08 -20.43
C ARG A 171 1.28 -35.13 -18.90
N ARG A 172 2.39 -34.86 -18.20
CA ARG A 172 2.40 -34.79 -16.72
C ARG A 172 2.05 -33.39 -16.19
N ALA A 173 2.38 -32.32 -16.92
CA ALA A 173 2.04 -30.96 -16.52
C ALA A 173 0.52 -30.65 -16.59
N LEU A 174 -0.17 -31.21 -17.59
CA LEU A 174 -1.63 -31.04 -17.74
C LEU A 174 -2.45 -31.79 -16.67
N GLY A 175 -1.94 -32.89 -16.13
CA GLY A 175 -2.61 -33.65 -15.07
C GLY A 175 -2.50 -32.99 -13.68
N VAL A 176 -1.42 -32.25 -13.42
CA VAL A 176 -1.21 -31.59 -12.12
C VAL A 176 -2.00 -30.27 -12.04
N MET A 177 -2.12 -29.52 -13.14
CA MET A 177 -2.94 -28.29 -13.14
C MET A 177 -4.44 -28.55 -13.03
N THR A 178 -4.95 -29.64 -13.63
CA THR A 178 -6.38 -29.99 -13.51
C THR A 178 -6.75 -30.47 -12.11
N ALA A 179 -5.84 -31.16 -11.41
CA ALA A 179 -6.05 -31.57 -10.02
C ALA A 179 -6.05 -30.36 -9.05
N ALA A 180 -5.19 -29.36 -9.28
CA ALA A 180 -5.13 -28.16 -8.44
C ALA A 180 -6.41 -27.30 -8.56
N LEU A 181 -6.96 -27.13 -9.77
CA LEU A 181 -8.19 -26.37 -9.98
C LEU A 181 -9.42 -27.05 -9.37
N ILE A 182 -9.50 -28.38 -9.42
CA ILE A 182 -10.58 -29.14 -8.76
C ILE A 182 -10.45 -29.04 -7.23
N GLY A 183 -9.22 -29.03 -6.71
CA GLY A 183 -8.96 -28.84 -5.28
C GLY A 183 -9.43 -27.47 -4.77
N ILE A 184 -9.14 -26.39 -5.50
CA ILE A 184 -9.55 -25.02 -5.12
C ILE A 184 -11.08 -24.88 -5.15
N ALA A 185 -11.75 -25.43 -6.17
CA ALA A 185 -13.21 -25.40 -6.25
C ALA A 185 -13.89 -26.19 -5.10
N ALA A 186 -13.29 -27.31 -4.67
CA ALA A 186 -13.79 -28.08 -3.53
C ALA A 186 -13.58 -27.35 -2.20
N ILE A 187 -12.46 -26.65 -2.00
CA ILE A 187 -12.20 -25.86 -0.79
C ILE A 187 -13.20 -24.70 -0.67
N ILE A 188 -13.51 -24.01 -1.77
CA ILE A 188 -14.49 -22.92 -1.78
C ILE A 188 -15.90 -23.45 -1.46
N ALA A 189 -16.30 -24.60 -2.02
CA ALA A 189 -17.60 -25.21 -1.71
C ALA A 189 -17.72 -25.65 -0.23
N ILE A 190 -16.63 -26.15 0.36
CA ILE A 190 -16.59 -26.54 1.78
C ILE A 190 -16.64 -25.30 2.69
N ALA A 191 -15.94 -24.21 2.35
CA ALA A 191 -15.96 -22.97 3.11
C ALA A 191 -17.36 -22.33 3.13
N ILE A 192 -18.08 -22.36 2.00
CA ILE A 192 -19.46 -21.88 1.92
C ILE A 192 -20.41 -22.76 2.75
N GLY A 193 -20.21 -24.09 2.74
CA GLY A 193 -20.99 -25.01 3.57
C GLY A 193 -20.80 -24.79 5.07
N ILE A 194 -19.56 -24.56 5.52
CA ILE A 194 -19.24 -24.36 6.95
C ILE A 194 -19.79 -23.02 7.46
N ALA A 195 -19.79 -21.96 6.63
CA ALA A 195 -20.37 -20.66 6.99
C ALA A 195 -21.89 -20.75 7.26
N THR A 196 -22.59 -21.73 6.67
CA THR A 196 -24.02 -21.95 6.93
C THR A 196 -24.31 -22.85 8.14
N ALA A 197 -23.30 -23.53 8.70
CA ALA A 197 -23.49 -24.52 9.76
C ALA A 197 -23.11 -24.06 11.18
N ASN A 198 -22.24 -23.04 11.33
CA ASN A 198 -21.71 -22.63 12.64
C ASN A 198 -22.49 -21.52 13.36
N SER A 199 -23.82 -21.54 13.25
CA SER A 199 -24.76 -20.73 14.05
C SER A 199 -25.25 -21.51 15.28
N SER A 200 -24.35 -22.00 16.13
CA SER A 200 -24.72 -22.51 17.46
C SER A 200 -23.56 -22.36 18.47
N GLU A 201 -23.91 -21.87 19.66
CA GLU A 201 -23.04 -21.36 20.74
C GLU A 201 -22.11 -22.40 21.43
N PRO A 202 -21.11 -21.94 22.21
CA PRO A 202 -19.95 -22.73 22.63
C PRO A 202 -20.06 -23.31 24.05
N ASN A 203 -19.25 -24.36 24.32
CA ASN A 203 -18.91 -24.80 25.67
C ASN A 203 -17.39 -24.92 25.82
N ALA A 204 -16.91 -24.47 26.98
CA ALA A 204 -15.52 -24.35 27.39
C ALA A 204 -14.91 -25.66 27.90
N GLU A 205 -13.57 -25.81 27.80
CA GLU A 205 -12.76 -26.51 28.81
C GLU A 205 -11.26 -26.14 28.71
N VAL A 206 -10.54 -26.36 29.81
CA VAL A 206 -9.30 -25.68 30.25
C VAL A 206 -8.14 -26.71 30.42
N VAL A 207 -6.88 -26.24 30.52
CA VAL A 207 -5.68 -26.80 31.25
C VAL A 207 -4.66 -27.63 30.38
N PRO A 208 -3.30 -27.64 30.60
CA PRO A 208 -2.32 -26.57 30.92
C PRO A 208 -0.90 -26.68 30.24
N SER A 209 -0.11 -25.62 30.39
CA SER A 209 1.33 -25.56 30.81
C SER A 209 2.43 -26.41 30.16
N SER A 210 3.40 -25.72 29.53
CA SER A 210 4.83 -26.09 29.54
C SER A 210 5.74 -24.85 29.52
N SER A 211 6.76 -24.84 30.39
CA SER A 211 7.73 -23.76 30.66
C SER A 211 8.63 -23.39 29.48
N PRO A 212 9.14 -22.14 29.37
CA PRO A 212 10.13 -21.78 28.36
C PRO A 212 11.58 -21.93 28.87
N VAL A 213 12.42 -22.34 27.92
CA VAL A 213 13.88 -22.45 27.99
C VAL A 213 14.50 -21.06 27.82
N THR A 214 15.48 -20.73 28.67
CA THR A 214 16.30 -19.51 28.54
C THR A 214 17.36 -19.72 27.46
N VAL A 215 17.30 -18.96 26.37
CA VAL A 215 18.37 -18.84 25.36
C VAL A 215 18.82 -17.39 25.35
N THR A 216 20.10 -17.17 25.63
CA THR A 216 20.75 -15.86 25.54
C THR A 216 21.36 -15.70 24.15
N PRO A 217 21.01 -14.69 23.34
CA PRO A 217 21.73 -14.38 22.12
C PRO A 217 22.82 -13.33 22.33
N GLU A 218 23.96 -13.59 21.69
CA GLU A 218 25.14 -12.73 21.55
C GLU A 218 24.91 -11.74 20.39
N PRO A 219 25.41 -10.48 20.46
CA PRO A 219 24.92 -9.40 19.62
C PRO A 219 25.82 -9.14 18.41
N ASP A 220 25.35 -9.45 17.20
CA ASP A 220 25.86 -8.89 15.95
C ASP A 220 24.79 -9.05 14.86
N ASP A 221 23.64 -8.37 15.04
CA ASP A 221 22.65 -8.12 13.98
C ASP A 221 21.90 -6.82 14.32
N PRO A 222 21.86 -5.80 13.45
CA PRO A 222 21.16 -4.56 13.75
C PRO A 222 19.64 -4.78 13.77
N ALA A 223 19.07 -4.67 14.97
CA ALA A 223 17.65 -4.41 15.28
C ALA A 223 16.63 -5.54 15.04
N ALA A 224 16.80 -6.68 15.72
CA ALA A 224 15.63 -7.40 16.24
C ALA A 224 15.18 -6.70 17.53
N MET A 225 14.11 -5.89 17.46
CA MET A 225 13.54 -5.24 18.64
C MET A 225 12.93 -6.32 19.55
N ALA A 226 13.58 -6.60 20.68
CA ALA A 226 13.10 -7.59 21.63
C ALA A 226 11.92 -7.01 22.42
N PHE A 227 10.70 -7.35 22.00
CA PHE A 227 9.48 -7.09 22.77
C PHE A 227 9.41 -8.02 23.98
N ASP A 228 8.95 -7.49 25.11
CA ASP A 228 8.72 -8.27 26.32
C ASP A 228 7.66 -9.36 26.04
N ALA A 229 7.83 -10.56 26.59
CA ALA A 229 7.01 -11.74 26.29
C ALA A 229 5.51 -11.59 26.64
N GLN A 230 5.14 -10.45 27.22
CA GLN A 230 3.80 -10.09 27.67
C GLN A 230 2.90 -9.50 26.57
N PHE A 231 3.44 -9.20 25.38
CA PHE A 231 2.66 -8.57 24.31
C PHE A 231 3.04 -9.10 22.93
N ALA A 232 2.04 -9.33 22.09
CA ALA A 232 2.24 -9.56 20.68
C ALA A 232 1.91 -8.28 19.91
N THR A 233 2.89 -7.77 19.17
CA THR A 233 2.73 -6.64 18.23
C THR A 233 2.89 -7.17 16.81
N ASP A 234 1.98 -6.80 15.93
CA ASP A 234 2.15 -7.09 14.50
C ASP A 234 3.12 -6.05 13.92
N GLU A 235 4.29 -6.51 13.46
CA GLU A 235 5.36 -5.66 12.88
C GLU A 235 4.90 -4.86 11.66
N ARG A 236 3.77 -5.23 11.03
CA ARG A 236 3.21 -4.53 9.87
C ARG A 236 2.06 -3.59 10.20
N ALA A 237 1.65 -3.48 11.46
CA ALA A 237 0.48 -2.73 11.87
C ALA A 237 0.80 -1.31 12.34
N TYR A 238 1.67 -0.60 11.62
CA TYR A 238 1.70 0.86 11.72
C TYR A 238 0.95 1.46 10.55
N ASP A 239 -0.09 2.22 10.86
CA ASP A 239 -0.79 3.06 9.91
C ASP A 239 -0.50 4.52 10.29
N VAL A 240 -0.17 5.34 9.30
CA VAL A 240 0.04 6.77 9.52
C VAL A 240 -1.34 7.41 9.42
N CYS A 241 -1.84 7.92 10.54
CA CYS A 241 -3.08 8.69 10.50
C CYS A 241 -2.95 9.86 9.53
N GLU A 242 -4.05 10.24 8.87
CA GLU A 242 -4.12 11.47 8.07
C GLU A 242 -3.69 12.73 8.86
N ASP A 243 -3.77 12.69 10.20
CA ASP A 243 -3.51 13.81 11.11
C ASP A 243 -2.29 13.59 12.03
N SER A 244 -1.10 13.33 11.48
CA SER A 244 0.16 13.39 12.27
C SER A 244 0.10 12.51 13.53
N CYS A 245 -0.32 11.25 13.42
CA CYS A 245 -0.23 10.29 14.52
C CYS A 245 0.29 8.93 14.11
N TRP A 246 0.89 8.26 15.09
CA TRP A 246 1.37 6.89 15.00
C TRP A 246 0.35 5.94 15.62
N ILE A 247 -0.02 4.89 14.89
CA ILE A 247 -0.95 3.86 15.37
C ILE A 247 -0.22 2.53 15.50
N TRP A 248 -0.46 1.80 16.60
CA TRP A 248 -0.11 0.39 16.72
C TRP A 248 -1.28 -0.41 17.29
N ASP A 249 -1.51 -1.60 16.75
CA ASP A 249 -2.42 -2.57 17.33
C ASP A 249 -1.61 -3.55 18.20
N THR A 250 -1.89 -3.57 19.50
CA THR A 250 -1.22 -4.46 20.47
C THR A 250 -2.20 -5.46 21.04
N THR A 251 -1.77 -6.71 21.20
CA THR A 251 -2.55 -7.75 21.87
C THR A 251 -1.84 -8.18 23.15
N PRO A 252 -2.40 -7.87 24.33
CA PRO A 252 -1.80 -8.25 25.61
C PRO A 252 -1.95 -9.75 25.84
N THR A 253 -0.89 -10.40 26.33
CA THR A 253 -0.94 -11.84 26.70
C THR A 253 -1.48 -12.04 28.12
N GLU A 254 -1.56 -10.98 28.92
CA GLU A 254 -2.14 -10.94 30.27
C GLU A 254 -3.00 -9.68 30.48
N SER A 255 -3.98 -9.72 31.39
CA SER A 255 -4.83 -8.56 31.68
C SER A 255 -4.13 -7.60 32.65
N CYS A 256 -4.17 -6.30 32.38
CA CYS A 256 -3.47 -5.27 33.16
C CYS A 256 -4.39 -4.08 33.46
N GLU A 257 -4.32 -3.51 34.68
CA GLU A 257 -5.16 -2.36 35.07
C GLU A 257 -4.75 -1.08 34.33
N GLY A 258 -3.47 -0.95 34.00
CA GLY A 258 -2.94 0.01 33.05
C GLY A 258 -1.71 -0.54 32.34
N ALA A 259 -1.28 0.15 31.28
CA ALA A 259 -0.01 -0.13 30.63
C ALA A 259 0.69 1.17 30.28
N GLU A 260 2.01 1.18 30.39
CA GLU A 260 2.87 2.27 29.94
C GLU A 260 3.61 1.82 28.69
N ILE A 261 3.45 2.58 27.59
CA ILE A 261 4.18 2.34 26.35
C ILE A 261 5.31 3.35 26.28
N GLU A 262 6.54 2.85 26.24
CA GLU A 262 7.75 3.58 25.92
C GLU A 262 7.95 3.55 24.40
N ILE A 263 7.99 4.72 23.76
CA ILE A 263 8.12 4.84 22.30
C ILE A 263 9.42 5.55 22.00
N GLY A 264 10.25 4.93 21.16
CA GLY A 264 11.45 5.52 20.61
C GLY A 264 11.14 6.17 19.28
N MET A 265 11.52 7.44 19.12
CA MET A 265 11.39 8.15 17.86
C MET A 265 12.78 8.32 17.21
N TYR A 266 12.87 8.18 15.88
CA TYR A 266 14.11 8.14 15.11
C TYR A 266 14.04 9.08 13.90
N SER A 267 15.08 9.88 13.67
CA SER A 267 15.22 10.71 12.48
C SER A 267 15.90 9.91 11.36
N SER A 268 15.49 10.13 10.11
CA SER A 268 16.00 9.41 8.93
C SER A 268 17.45 9.77 8.59
N GLU A 269 17.94 10.93 9.03
CA GLU A 269 19.20 11.48 8.55
C GLU A 269 20.44 10.97 9.30
N ASP A 270 20.31 10.51 10.56
CA ASP A 270 21.40 9.90 11.31
C ASP A 270 20.82 8.84 12.26
N ALA A 271 21.13 7.57 12.02
CA ALA A 271 20.60 6.42 12.77
C ALA A 271 21.00 6.38 14.27
N VAL A 272 21.63 7.45 14.77
CA VAL A 272 22.10 7.59 16.15
C VAL A 272 21.92 9.05 16.55
N GLU A 273 21.36 9.29 17.73
CA GLU A 273 21.20 10.58 18.42
C GLU A 273 19.88 11.35 18.20
N ALA A 274 18.76 10.71 18.56
CA ALA A 274 17.89 11.23 19.62
C ALA A 274 16.72 10.26 19.83
N THR A 275 16.86 9.29 20.71
CA THR A 275 15.71 8.54 21.20
C THR A 275 14.92 9.46 22.12
N ILE A 276 13.96 10.20 21.56
CA ILE A 276 12.96 10.86 22.39
C ILE A 276 12.02 9.76 22.87
N THR A 277 12.14 9.46 24.16
CA THR A 277 11.26 8.50 24.83
C THR A 277 9.99 9.21 25.27
N ARG A 278 8.84 8.79 24.72
CA ARG A 278 7.51 9.20 25.22
C ARG A 278 6.87 8.02 25.94
N VAL A 279 6.42 8.25 27.18
CA VAL A 279 5.63 7.29 27.95
C VAL A 279 4.16 7.67 27.87
N GLN A 280 3.33 6.78 27.34
CA GLN A 280 1.88 6.99 27.28
C GLN A 280 1.17 5.96 28.16
N SER A 281 0.32 6.45 29.08
CA SER A 281 -0.56 5.60 29.86
C SER A 281 -1.73 5.13 29.00
N VAL A 282 -1.76 3.84 28.75
CA VAL A 282 -2.87 3.12 28.17
C VAL A 282 -3.73 2.60 29.31
N GLY A 283 -5.03 2.89 29.27
CA GLY A 283 -5.98 2.36 30.26
C GLY A 283 -6.01 0.82 30.26
N ARG A 284 -6.92 0.26 31.07
CA ARG A 284 -7.06 -1.19 31.27
C ARG A 284 -6.98 -1.99 29.96
N LEU A 285 -6.12 -3.01 29.97
CA LEU A 285 -5.93 -3.96 28.88
C LEU A 285 -6.48 -5.33 29.29
N GLU A 286 -7.26 -5.95 28.41
CA GLU A 286 -7.80 -7.30 28.62
C GLU A 286 -7.05 -8.29 27.74
N LYS A 287 -6.63 -9.41 28.34
CA LYS A 287 -5.91 -10.50 27.66
C LYS A 287 -6.60 -10.90 26.35
N GLY A 288 -5.83 -10.92 25.25
CA GLY A 288 -6.29 -11.37 23.94
C GLY A 288 -7.17 -10.37 23.18
N VAL A 289 -7.47 -9.19 23.75
CA VAL A 289 -8.23 -8.14 23.08
C VAL A 289 -7.27 -7.20 22.37
N VAL A 290 -7.39 -7.10 21.04
CA VAL A 290 -6.60 -6.15 20.25
C VAL A 290 -6.95 -4.73 20.68
N LYS A 291 -5.94 -3.98 21.11
CA LYS A 291 -6.10 -2.62 21.58
C LYS A 291 -5.28 -1.69 20.71
N ARG A 292 -5.96 -0.72 20.12
CA ARG A 292 -5.34 0.34 19.31
C ARG A 292 -4.72 1.41 20.20
N VAL A 293 -3.44 1.67 19.99
CA VAL A 293 -2.70 2.74 20.65
C VAL A 293 -2.43 3.82 19.63
N VAL A 294 -2.84 5.05 19.95
CA VAL A 294 -2.68 6.21 19.08
C VAL A 294 -1.81 7.22 19.81
N VAL A 295 -0.69 7.57 19.20
CA VAL A 295 0.27 8.52 19.76
C VAL A 295 0.31 9.72 18.84
N PRO A 296 -0.14 10.90 19.31
CA PRO A 296 -0.06 12.11 18.52
C PRO A 296 1.42 12.46 18.32
N SER A 297 1.78 12.80 17.08
CA SER A 297 3.05 13.45 16.77
C SER A 297 2.91 14.96 16.90
N GLU A 298 3.94 15.61 17.42
CA GLU A 298 4.06 17.05 17.50
C GLU A 298 4.87 17.59 16.30
N PRO A 299 4.65 18.85 15.90
CA PRO A 299 5.46 19.47 14.85
C PRO A 299 6.95 19.47 15.24
N GLY A 300 7.77 18.75 14.46
CA GLY A 300 9.19 18.56 14.74
C GLY A 300 9.55 17.19 15.33
N ASP A 301 8.55 16.31 15.58
CA ASP A 301 8.82 14.93 15.92
C ASP A 301 9.52 14.19 14.76
N PRO A 302 10.34 13.17 15.07
CA PRO A 302 11.07 12.42 14.05
C PRO A 302 10.14 11.67 13.07
N GLU A 303 10.65 11.40 11.87
CA GLU A 303 9.92 10.72 10.79
C GLU A 303 9.55 9.27 11.09
N PHE A 304 10.10 8.66 12.15
CA PHE A 304 9.79 7.29 12.52
C PHE A 304 9.58 7.18 14.03
N ALA A 305 8.57 6.39 14.42
CA ALA A 305 8.37 5.97 15.80
C ALA A 305 8.25 4.46 15.87
N ALA A 306 8.84 3.84 16.89
CA ALA A 306 8.68 2.43 17.20
C ALA A 306 8.48 2.24 18.70
N PRO A 307 7.57 1.34 19.12
CA PRO A 307 7.44 0.98 20.52
C PRO A 307 8.72 0.28 20.97
N LEU A 308 9.36 0.83 22.02
CA LEU A 308 10.57 0.27 22.64
C LEU A 308 10.22 -0.71 23.75
N ARG A 309 9.22 -0.35 24.56
CA ARG A 309 8.82 -1.13 25.73
C ARG A 309 7.34 -0.96 26.01
N LEU A 310 6.70 -2.04 26.44
CA LEU A 310 5.34 -2.01 26.95
C LEU A 310 5.33 -2.69 28.31
N ALA A 311 4.99 -1.95 29.36
CA ALA A 311 4.99 -2.45 30.73
C ALA A 311 3.59 -2.36 31.33
N CYS A 312 3.10 -3.44 31.94
CA CYS A 312 1.87 -3.39 32.72
C CYS A 312 2.10 -2.61 34.02
N VAL A 313 1.19 -1.68 34.30
CA VAL A 313 1.11 -0.97 35.58
C VAL A 313 0.10 -1.74 36.44
N THR A 314 0.61 -2.32 37.53
CA THR A 314 -0.18 -3.03 38.55
C THR A 314 -0.71 -2.10 39.62
#